data_AF-A0A4Y2RI79-F1
#
_entry.id   AF-A0A4Y2RI79-F1
#
_cell.length_a   1.000
_cell.length_b   1.000
_cell.length_c   1.000
_cell.angle_alpha   90.00
_cell.angle_beta   90.00
_cell.angle_gamma   90.00
#
_symmetry.space_group_name_H-M   'P 1'
#
loop_
_entity.id
_entity.type
_entity.pdbx_description
1 polymer ?
#
loop_
_entity_poly.entity_id
_entity_poly.type
_entity_poly.pdbx_seq_one_letter_code
_entity_poly.pdbx_strand_id
1 'polypeptide(L)' 'AVEDVDMWVGMQMEKHMPGAVTGPSTVCINVFFNQKGDRFYFDLEGPKSPFTA' A
#
# COMPACT_ATOMS: atom_id res chain seq x y z
N ALA A 1 -23.62 2.60 16.03
CA ALA A 1 -23.23 3.99 15.74
C ALA A 1 -21.79 4.10 15.24
N VAL A 2 -20.78 3.60 15.97
CA VAL A 2 -19.38 3.61 15.46
C VAL A 2 -19.19 2.51 14.42
N GLU A 3 -19.77 1.33 14.65
CA GLU A 3 -19.79 0.20 13.71
C GLU A 3 -20.51 0.48 12.37
N ASP A 4 -21.29 1.56 12.28
CA ASP A 4 -22.01 1.94 11.05
C ASP A 4 -21.18 2.91 10.17
N VAL A 5 -19.99 3.31 10.62
CA VAL A 5 -19.11 4.20 9.85
C VAL A 5 -18.48 3.42 8.71
N ASP A 6 -18.71 3.89 7.48
CA ASP A 6 -18.06 3.35 6.29
C ASP A 6 -16.54 3.39 6.41
N MET A 7 -15.88 2.30 6.00
CA MET A 7 -14.43 2.17 6.01
C MET A 7 -13.73 3.32 5.28
N TRP A 8 -14.28 3.75 4.14
CA TRP A 8 -13.75 4.90 3.39
C TRP A 8 -13.80 6.19 4.21
N VAL A 9 -14.92 6.47 4.87
CA VAL A 9 -15.06 7.67 5.71
C VAL A 9 -14.12 7.59 6.90
N GLY A 10 -14.04 6.44 7.58
CA GLY A 10 -13.13 6.21 8.69
C GLY A 10 -11.67 6.48 8.30
N MET A 11 -11.21 5.91 7.19
CA MET A 11 -9.84 6.10 6.67
C MET A 11 -9.48 7.57 6.42
N GLN A 12 -10.42 8.36 5.91
CA GLN A 12 -10.22 9.77 5.62
C GLN A 12 -10.18 10.64 6.89
N MET A 13 -10.84 10.20 7.96
CA MET A 13 -11.00 10.95 9.20
C MET A 13 -10.02 10.53 10.30
N GLU A 14 -9.24 9.47 10.09
CA GLU A 14 -8.19 9.06 11.01
C GLU A 14 -7.08 10.10 11.16
N LYS A 15 -6.50 10.18 12.36
CA LYS A 15 -5.29 10.98 12.58
C LYS A 15 -4.14 10.36 11.78
N HIS A 16 -3.50 11.17 10.95
CA HIS A 16 -2.33 10.73 10.19
C HIS A 16 -1.22 10.23 11.10
N MET A 17 -0.53 9.17 10.66
CA MET A 17 0.69 8.73 11.32
C MET A 17 1.83 9.75 11.12
N PRO A 18 2.78 9.86 12.07
CA PRO A 18 3.91 10.78 11.92
C PRO A 18 4.67 10.55 10.61
N GLY A 19 4.75 11.60 9.77
CA GLY A 19 5.42 11.53 8.46
C GLY A 19 4.60 10.88 7.34
N ALA A 20 3.38 10.43 7.60
CA ALA A 20 2.47 9.88 6.60
C ALA A 20 1.35 10.86 6.28
N VAL A 21 0.76 10.70 5.09
CA VAL A 21 -0.46 11.42 4.67
C VAL A 21 -1.73 10.63 4.97
N THR A 22 -1.61 9.46 5.60
CA THR A 22 -2.70 8.54 5.88
C THR A 22 -2.70 8.08 7.34
N GLY A 23 -3.87 7.65 7.81
CA GLY A 23 -4.05 7.01 9.10
C GLY A 23 -3.60 5.54 9.14
N PRO A 24 -3.60 4.94 10.34
CA PRO A 24 -3.14 3.56 10.55
C PRO A 24 -3.93 2.52 9.75
N SER A 25 -5.25 2.68 9.57
CA SER A 25 -6.05 1.69 8.83
C SER A 25 -5.61 1.59 7.37
N THR A 26 -5.43 2.72 6.70
CA THR A 26 -4.98 2.77 5.29
C THR A 26 -3.57 2.20 5.13
N VAL A 27 -2.67 2.43 6.09
CA VAL A 27 -1.32 1.84 6.02
C VAL A 27 -1.34 0.34 6.23
N CYS A 28 -2.19 -0.18 7.11
CA CYS A 28 -2.29 -1.61 7.37
C CYS A 28 -2.77 -2.40 6.15
N ILE A 29 -3.77 -1.90 5.42
CA ILE A 29 -4.31 -2.56 4.23
C ILE A 29 -3.51 -2.26 2.94
N ASN A 30 -2.40 -1.52 3.05
CA ASN A 30 -1.70 -1.02 1.88
C ASN A 30 -1.06 -2.15 1.04
N VAL A 31 -1.31 -2.11 -0.27
CA VAL A 31 -0.90 -3.15 -1.23
C VAL A 31 0.51 -2.95 -1.80
N PHE A 32 1.25 -1.90 -1.44
CA PHE A 32 2.59 -1.68 -2.01
C PHE A 32 3.57 -2.84 -1.79
N PHE A 33 3.38 -3.68 -0.76
CA PHE A 33 4.22 -4.87 -0.56
C PHE A 33 3.98 -5.98 -1.59
N ASN A 34 2.90 -5.90 -2.37
CA ASN A 34 2.56 -6.87 -3.41
C ASN A 34 3.45 -6.74 -4.67
N GLN A 35 4.36 -5.77 -4.71
CA GLN A 35 5.39 -5.65 -5.75
C GLN A 35 6.21 -6.95 -5.91
N LYS A 36 6.44 -7.68 -4.82
CA LYS A 36 7.10 -9.00 -4.84
C LYS A 36 6.30 -10.08 -5.60
N GLY A 37 5.00 -9.89 -5.77
CA GLY A 37 4.14 -10.76 -6.57
C GLY A 37 4.22 -10.47 -8.07
N ASP A 38 4.80 -9.35 -8.48
CA ASP A 38 4.99 -9.00 -9.87
C ASP A 38 6.32 -9.60 -10.39
N ARG A 39 6.19 -10.62 -11.23
CA ARG A 39 7.33 -11.30 -11.88
C ARG A 39 8.19 -10.36 -12.71
N PHE A 40 7.64 -9.22 -13.13
CA PHE A 40 8.30 -8.25 -13.98
C PHE A 40 8.55 -6.91 -13.26
N TYR A 41 8.53 -6.92 -11.93
CA TYR A 41 8.83 -5.71 -11.19
C TYR A 41 10.25 -5.20 -11.50
N PHE A 42 10.41 -3.88 -11.58
CA PHE A 42 11.61 -3.26 -12.15
C PHE A 42 12.87 -3.41 -11.30
N ASP A 43 12.72 -3.69 -10.00
CA ASP A 43 13.84 -3.93 -9.09
C ASP A 43 14.34 -5.39 -9.12
N LEU A 44 13.76 -6.23 -9.98
CA LEU A 44 14.15 -7.64 -10.11
C LEU A 44 15.61 -7.75 -10.57
N GLU A 45 16.47 -8.21 -9.67
CA GLU A 45 17.88 -8.47 -9.95
C GLU A 45 18.10 -9.81 -10.66
N GLY A 46 19.11 -9.86 -11.54
CA GLY A 46 19.61 -11.09 -12.15
C GLY A 46 19.17 -11.34 -13.60
N PRO A 47 19.49 -12.52 -14.17
CA PRO A 47 19.33 -12.82 -15.60
C PRO A 47 17.88 -12.83 -16.11
N LYS A 48 16.90 -12.76 -15.20
CA LYS A 48 15.47 -12.76 -15.50
C LYS A 48 14.85 -11.36 -15.50
N SER A 49 15.66 -10.32 -15.30
CA SER A 49 15.19 -8.93 -15.37
C SER A 49 14.61 -8.67 -16.76
N PRO A 50 13.33 -8.26 -16.88
CA PRO A 50 12.65 -8.12 -18.16
C PRO A 50 13.02 -6.84 -18.92
N PHE A 51 13.82 -5.95 -18.32
CA PHE A 51 14.10 -4.61 -18.84
C PHE A 51 15.50 -4.44 -19.42
N THR A 52 16.16 -5.53 -19.81
CA THR A 52 17.39 -5.47 -20.63
C THR A 52 17.05 -5.75 -22.10
N ALA A 53 17.59 -4.90 -23.00
CA ALA A 53 17.50 -5.06 -24.45
C ALA A 53 18.45 -6.15 -24.96
#